data_AF-I2PWK1-F1
#
_entry.id   AF-I2PWK1-F1
#
_cell.length_a   1.000
_cell.length_b   1.000
_cell.length_c   1.000
_cell.angle_alpha   90.00
_cell.angle_beta   90.00
_cell.angle_gamma   90.00
#
_symmetry.space_group_name_H-M   'P 1'
#
loop_
_entity.id
_entity.type
_entity.pdbx_description
1 polymer ?
#
loop_
_entity_poly.entity_id
_entity_poly.type
_entity_poly.pdbx_seq_one_letter_code
_entity_poly.pdbx_strand_id
1 'polypeptide(L)'
;MYHGKVLYCASATGLSLKECEIDIDHPHIRSMHLWSADMGLAVEFDIALESTEAYDLLQAALDRYCDLVACKIAYDFAIAFPGFSYVGGGADCGENDVIVFPPEPGPEPDPQPPVCRDGDGPDFSAYLLAGDARTYHYHRLYRSALGTTDPVSQHMFLYAILQALAGEGTRQEVDAVISQVEPSVPRYRSGGDGEETLYTRLRNEITRPSQGVLAETTGTEIKRCLGAFRLVVQEAIARFAGR
;
A
#
# COMPACT_ATOMS: atom_id res chain seq x y z
N MET A 1 33.43 0.57 -12.53
CA MET A 1 31.97 0.37 -12.47
C MET A 1 31.75 -0.82 -11.57
N TYR A 2 31.04 -0.57 -10.48
CA TYR A 2 30.75 -1.53 -9.41
C TYR A 2 29.45 -2.24 -9.73
N HIS A 3 29.42 -3.56 -9.65
CA HIS A 3 28.21 -4.35 -9.90
C HIS A 3 27.82 -5.09 -8.64
N GLY A 4 26.54 -5.06 -8.28
CA GLY A 4 26.10 -5.59 -7.01
C GLY A 4 24.66 -6.03 -6.99
N LYS A 5 24.30 -6.65 -5.87
CA LYS A 5 22.93 -7.05 -5.53
C LYS A 5 22.57 -6.46 -4.18
N VAL A 6 21.36 -5.92 -4.07
CA VAL A 6 20.82 -5.39 -2.83
C VAL A 6 19.49 -6.07 -2.54
N LEU A 7 19.38 -6.70 -1.37
CA LEU A 7 18.25 -7.51 -0.95
C LEU A 7 17.43 -6.82 0.14
N TYR A 8 16.13 -6.81 -0.09
CA TYR A 8 15.11 -6.36 0.83
C TYR A 8 14.09 -7.48 1.07
N CYS A 9 13.57 -7.60 2.29
CA CYS A 9 12.54 -8.58 2.63
C CYS A 9 11.40 -7.95 3.41
N ALA A 10 10.20 -8.50 3.24
CA ALA A 10 9.00 -8.11 3.98
C ALA A 10 8.33 -9.34 4.59
N SER A 11 7.86 -9.23 5.83
CA SER A 11 6.99 -10.26 6.40
C SER A 11 5.61 -10.18 5.75
N ALA A 12 5.17 -11.30 5.19
CA ALA A 12 3.96 -11.38 4.38
C ALA A 12 3.31 -12.77 4.49
N THR A 13 3.09 -13.24 5.71
CA THR A 13 2.62 -14.61 5.95
C THR A 13 1.32 -14.90 5.21
N GLY A 14 1.32 -15.97 4.40
CA GLY A 14 0.17 -16.40 3.60
C GLY A 14 0.01 -15.68 2.26
N LEU A 15 0.89 -14.74 1.92
CA LEU A 15 0.93 -14.12 0.60
C LEU A 15 1.97 -14.83 -0.28
N SER A 16 1.52 -15.39 -1.41
CA SER A 16 2.37 -15.98 -2.43
C SER A 16 2.20 -15.19 -3.74
N LEU A 17 3.32 -14.73 -4.29
CA LEU A 17 3.38 -14.01 -5.56
C LEU A 17 4.13 -14.87 -6.57
N LYS A 18 3.73 -14.76 -7.84
CA LYS A 18 4.53 -15.29 -8.93
C LYS A 18 5.83 -14.50 -9.02
N GLU A 19 6.94 -15.22 -9.10
CA GLU A 19 8.26 -14.65 -9.32
C GLU A 19 8.25 -13.78 -10.59
N CYS A 20 8.80 -12.57 -10.49
CA CYS A 20 8.90 -11.66 -11.61
C CYS A 20 10.20 -10.85 -11.58
N GLU A 21 10.75 -10.63 -12.77
CA GLU A 21 11.88 -9.75 -13.01
C GLU A 21 11.39 -8.53 -13.79
N ILE A 22 11.82 -7.35 -13.37
CA ILE A 22 11.37 -6.06 -13.89
C ILE A 22 12.60 -5.24 -14.24
N ASP A 23 12.75 -4.91 -15.52
CA ASP A 23 13.76 -3.95 -15.96
C ASP A 23 13.41 -2.56 -15.44
N ILE A 24 14.39 -1.89 -14.83
CA ILE A 24 14.21 -0.57 -14.25
C ILE A 24 14.93 0.46 -15.10
N ASP A 25 14.19 1.48 -15.57
CA ASP A 25 14.77 2.65 -16.23
C ASP A 25 15.35 3.61 -15.17
N HIS A 26 16.54 3.26 -14.64
CA HIS A 26 17.27 4.08 -13.68
C HIS A 26 18.78 3.99 -13.95
N PRO A 27 19.56 5.09 -13.80
CA PRO A 27 20.99 5.10 -14.10
C PRO A 27 21.84 4.08 -13.32
N HIS A 28 21.34 3.62 -12.17
CA HIS A 28 22.09 2.78 -11.23
C HIS A 28 21.42 1.45 -10.88
N ILE A 29 20.19 1.21 -11.36
CA ILE A 29 19.43 -0.02 -11.08
C ILE A 29 19.11 -0.64 -12.44
N ARG A 30 19.59 -1.86 -12.66
CA ARG A 30 19.41 -2.59 -13.93
C ARG A 30 18.07 -3.31 -13.95
N SER A 31 17.82 -4.08 -12.91
CA SER A 31 16.59 -4.85 -12.76
C SER A 31 16.23 -4.99 -11.30
N MET A 32 14.96 -5.35 -11.07
CA MET A 32 14.41 -5.72 -9.78
C MET A 32 13.76 -7.09 -9.91
N HIS A 33 14.13 -8.00 -9.02
CA HIS A 33 13.61 -9.34 -8.94
C HIS A 33 12.73 -9.46 -7.69
N LEU A 34 11.45 -9.82 -7.85
CA LEU A 34 10.48 -9.98 -6.76
C LEU A 34 10.01 -11.44 -6.71
N TRP A 35 10.09 -12.07 -5.54
CA TRP A 35 9.63 -13.44 -5.35
C TRP A 35 9.11 -13.69 -3.93
N SER A 36 8.40 -14.80 -3.77
CA SER A 36 8.00 -15.31 -2.45
C SER A 36 9.11 -16.11 -1.81
N ALA A 37 9.51 -15.70 -0.61
CA ALA A 37 10.48 -16.39 0.24
C ALA A 37 9.76 -17.09 1.41
N ASP A 38 10.47 -17.94 2.15
CA ASP A 38 9.88 -18.78 3.21
C ASP A 38 9.03 -18.01 4.25
N MET A 39 9.41 -16.77 4.58
CA MET A 39 8.78 -15.93 5.60
C MET A 39 8.05 -14.69 5.05
N GLY A 40 7.85 -14.62 3.73
CA GLY A 40 7.15 -13.50 3.11
C GLY A 40 7.61 -13.20 1.69
N LEU A 41 7.97 -11.95 1.41
CA LEU A 41 8.39 -11.51 0.08
C LEU A 41 9.81 -10.97 0.12
N ALA A 42 10.53 -11.19 -0.96
CA ALA A 42 11.88 -10.69 -1.15
C ALA A 42 11.96 -9.90 -2.46
N VAL A 43 12.72 -8.80 -2.41
CA VAL A 43 13.04 -7.97 -3.56
C VAL A 43 14.56 -7.83 -3.62
N GLU A 44 15.15 -8.25 -4.72
CA GLU A 44 16.56 -8.04 -5.02
C GLU A 44 16.71 -7.04 -6.17
N PHE A 45 17.64 -6.12 -6.03
CA PHE A 45 17.99 -5.17 -7.07
C PHE A 45 19.37 -5.47 -7.60
N ASP A 46 19.48 -5.63 -8.91
CA ASP A 46 20.76 -5.66 -9.61
C ASP A 46 21.21 -4.22 -9.88
N ILE A 47 22.35 -3.81 -9.31
CA ILE A 47 22.84 -2.43 -9.36
C ILE A 47 24.13 -2.28 -10.17
N ALA A 48 24.34 -1.08 -10.70
CA ALA A 48 25.56 -0.67 -11.37
C ALA A 48 25.95 0.76 -10.97
N LEU A 49 27.05 0.90 -10.21
CA LEU A 49 27.51 2.19 -9.70
C LEU A 49 28.81 2.62 -10.39
N GLU A 50 28.95 3.91 -10.64
CA GLU A 50 30.20 4.48 -11.16
C GLU A 50 31.15 4.91 -10.04
N SER A 51 30.60 5.33 -8.90
CA SER A 51 31.33 5.75 -7.70
C SER A 51 30.55 5.41 -6.42
N THR A 52 31.22 5.44 -5.27
CA THR A 52 30.58 5.25 -3.95
C THR A 52 29.74 6.45 -3.52
N GLU A 53 30.00 7.64 -4.06
CA GLU A 53 29.21 8.86 -3.79
C GLU A 53 27.77 8.77 -4.33
N ALA A 54 27.54 7.90 -5.33
CA ALA A 54 26.20 7.64 -5.86
C ALA A 54 25.32 6.78 -4.93
N TYR A 55 25.87 6.30 -3.82
CA TYR A 55 25.19 5.34 -2.94
C TYR A 55 23.96 5.93 -2.24
N ASP A 56 24.02 7.14 -1.69
CA ASP A 56 22.88 7.75 -0.99
C ASP A 56 21.68 7.96 -1.95
N LEU A 57 21.98 8.36 -3.19
CA LEU A 57 20.97 8.52 -4.25
C LEU A 57 20.40 7.15 -4.67
N LEU A 58 21.25 6.13 -4.76
CA LEU A 58 20.81 4.76 -5.03
C LEU A 58 19.87 4.28 -3.91
N GLN A 59 20.26 4.41 -2.63
CA GLN A 59 19.46 3.91 -1.52
C GLN A 59 18.07 4.57 -1.48
N ALA A 60 17.99 5.88 -1.69
CA ALA A 60 16.71 6.58 -1.80
C ALA A 60 15.85 6.07 -2.98
N ALA A 61 16.48 5.70 -4.10
CA ALA A 61 15.78 5.10 -5.23
C ALA A 61 15.27 3.68 -4.91
N LEU A 62 16.11 2.82 -4.30
CA LEU A 62 15.74 1.47 -3.87
C LEU A 62 14.56 1.50 -2.89
N ASP A 63 14.63 2.35 -1.86
CA ASP A 63 13.57 2.52 -0.88
C ASP A 63 12.26 2.99 -1.54
N ARG A 64 12.34 3.85 -2.56
CA ARG A 64 11.19 4.29 -3.33
C ARG A 64 10.56 3.14 -4.14
N TYR A 65 11.36 2.28 -4.78
CA TYR A 65 10.84 1.11 -5.48
C TYR A 65 10.20 0.09 -4.51
N CYS A 66 10.85 -0.15 -3.36
CA CYS A 66 10.27 -0.95 -2.29
C CYS A 66 8.92 -0.38 -1.80
N ASP A 67 8.81 0.93 -1.61
CA ASP A 67 7.55 1.57 -1.19
C ASP A 67 6.46 1.47 -2.27
N LEU A 68 6.82 1.59 -3.55
CA LEU A 68 5.92 1.38 -4.69
C LEU A 68 5.34 -0.03 -4.68
N VAL A 69 6.20 -1.04 -4.58
CA VAL A 69 5.79 -2.46 -4.53
C VAL A 69 4.90 -2.71 -3.32
N ALA A 70 5.31 -2.24 -2.14
CA ALA A 70 4.57 -2.39 -0.91
C ALA A 70 3.17 -1.73 -0.95
N CYS A 71 3.08 -0.51 -1.49
CA CYS A 71 1.80 0.18 -1.68
C CYS A 71 0.89 -0.57 -2.65
N LYS A 72 1.44 -1.10 -3.76
CA LYS A 72 0.68 -1.87 -4.74
C LYS A 72 0.15 -3.18 -4.15
N ILE A 73 0.97 -3.93 -3.42
CA ILE A 73 0.56 -5.15 -2.71
C ILE A 73 -0.55 -4.85 -1.69
N ALA A 74 -0.35 -3.85 -0.83
CA ALA A 74 -1.35 -3.46 0.17
C ALA A 74 -2.69 -3.09 -0.48
N TYR A 75 -2.63 -2.38 -1.60
CA TYR A 75 -3.80 -2.00 -2.38
C TYR A 75 -4.48 -3.21 -3.00
N ASP A 76 -3.79 -4.00 -3.83
CA ASP A 76 -4.39 -5.10 -4.60
C ASP A 76 -4.98 -6.21 -3.72
N PHE A 77 -4.31 -6.56 -2.63
CA PHE A 77 -4.76 -7.60 -1.72
C PHE A 77 -5.58 -7.07 -0.53
N ALA A 78 -5.74 -5.75 -0.41
CA ALA A 78 -6.42 -5.10 0.71
C ALA A 78 -5.90 -5.53 2.10
N ILE A 79 -4.58 -5.77 2.20
CA ILE A 79 -3.90 -6.20 3.44
C ILE A 79 -3.06 -5.08 4.04
N ALA A 80 -2.93 -5.11 5.37
CA ALA A 80 -1.98 -4.26 6.08
C ALA A 80 -0.55 -4.79 5.82
N PHE A 81 0.15 -4.18 4.88
CA PHE A 81 1.51 -4.59 4.51
C PHE A 81 2.54 -3.60 5.09
N PRO A 82 3.44 -4.06 5.99
CA PRO A 82 4.38 -3.17 6.68
C PRO A 82 5.43 -2.56 5.73
N GLY A 83 5.72 -3.23 4.61
CA GLY A 83 6.74 -2.82 3.65
C GLY A 83 7.97 -3.71 3.71
N PHE A 84 8.96 -3.38 2.88
CA PHE A 84 10.22 -4.09 2.83
C PHE A 84 11.25 -3.43 3.73
N SER A 85 12.06 -4.27 4.37
CA SER A 85 13.21 -3.89 5.17
C SER A 85 14.47 -4.36 4.48
N TYR A 86 15.50 -3.52 4.54
CA TYR A 86 16.82 -3.86 4.02
C TYR A 86 17.43 -5.04 4.81
N VAL A 87 17.93 -6.06 4.11
CA VAL A 87 18.50 -7.28 4.73
C VAL A 87 20.00 -7.38 4.52
N GLY A 88 20.48 -6.99 3.35
CA GLY A 88 21.88 -7.20 2.99
C GLY A 88 22.12 -6.98 1.51
N GLY A 89 23.39 -6.90 1.15
CA GLY A 89 23.78 -6.66 -0.22
C GLY A 89 25.25 -6.36 -0.32
N GLY A 90 25.76 -6.37 -1.54
CA GLY A 90 27.09 -5.89 -1.80
C GLY A 90 27.35 -5.62 -3.26
N ALA A 91 28.41 -4.87 -3.52
CA ALA A 91 28.90 -4.57 -4.86
C ALA A 91 30.36 -4.98 -5.00
N ASP A 92 30.65 -5.74 -6.05
CA ASP A 92 31.99 -6.12 -6.49
C ASP A 92 32.69 -4.89 -7.10
N CYS A 93 33.89 -4.62 -6.59
CA CYS A 93 34.73 -3.49 -6.96
C CYS A 93 35.94 -3.85 -7.83
N GLY A 94 36.09 -5.12 -8.22
CA GLY A 94 37.31 -5.64 -8.84
C GLY A 94 38.28 -6.20 -7.80
N GLU A 95 39.55 -6.37 -8.18
CA GLU A 95 40.57 -7.25 -7.55
C GLU A 95 40.70 -7.14 -6.00
N ASN A 96 39.76 -7.76 -5.29
CA ASN A 96 39.67 -8.04 -3.84
C ASN A 96 38.84 -7.09 -2.96
N ASP A 97 38.08 -6.14 -3.51
CA ASP A 97 37.21 -5.27 -2.70
C ASP A 97 35.73 -5.58 -2.92
N VAL A 98 35.01 -5.89 -1.83
CA VAL A 98 33.54 -6.02 -1.80
C VAL A 98 33.00 -4.96 -0.87
N ILE A 99 32.17 -4.06 -1.39
CA ILE A 99 31.40 -3.18 -0.52
C ILE A 99 30.25 -4.01 0.02
N VAL A 100 30.31 -4.35 1.31
CA VAL A 100 29.17 -4.93 2.03
C VAL A 100 28.32 -3.77 2.52
N PHE A 101 27.03 -3.81 2.22
CA PHE A 101 26.06 -2.87 2.75
C PHE A 101 25.51 -3.48 4.06
N PRO A 102 25.98 -3.09 5.25
CA PRO A 102 25.54 -3.73 6.49
C PRO A 102 24.07 -3.38 6.78
N PRO A 103 23.21 -4.36 7.16
CA PRO A 103 21.87 -4.04 7.61
C PRO A 103 21.90 -3.20 8.90
N GLU A 104 21.00 -2.23 9.03
CA GLU A 104 20.68 -1.70 10.35
C GLU A 104 19.98 -2.80 11.16
N PRO A 105 20.28 -2.99 12.46
CA PRO A 105 19.71 -4.06 13.26
C PRO A 105 18.20 -3.85 13.45
N GLY A 106 17.40 -4.56 12.65
CA GLY A 106 15.96 -4.69 12.82
C GLY A 106 15.58 -5.82 13.80
N PRO A 107 14.36 -5.79 14.36
CA PRO A 107 13.88 -6.87 15.24
C PRO A 107 13.81 -8.20 14.49
N GLU A 108 14.22 -9.29 15.15
CA GLU A 108 14.16 -10.64 14.60
C GLU A 108 12.71 -11.05 14.29
N PRO A 109 12.44 -11.65 13.12
CA PRO A 109 11.10 -12.16 12.80
C PRO A 109 10.78 -13.43 13.59
N ASP A 110 9.58 -13.48 14.16
CA ASP A 110 9.03 -14.62 14.90
C ASP A 110 8.78 -15.82 13.95
N PRO A 111 9.19 -17.06 14.28
CA PRO A 111 9.03 -18.21 13.41
C PRO A 111 7.64 -18.86 13.56
N GLN A 112 6.88 -19.00 12.47
CA GLN A 112 5.63 -19.77 12.41
C GLN A 112 5.41 -20.43 11.04
N PRO A 113 4.63 -21.54 10.96
CA PRO A 113 4.83 -22.60 9.98
C PRO A 113 4.28 -22.28 8.58
N PRO A 114 4.75 -23.00 7.54
CA PRO A 114 4.42 -22.71 6.15
C PRO A 114 3.05 -23.27 5.75
N VAL A 115 2.36 -22.56 4.84
CA VAL A 115 1.26 -23.10 4.05
C VAL A 115 1.47 -22.70 2.59
N CYS A 116 1.79 -23.68 1.73
CA CYS A 116 1.97 -23.53 0.29
C CYS A 116 0.65 -23.52 -0.49
N ARG A 117 0.65 -22.88 -1.68
CA ARG A 117 0.26 -23.51 -2.96
C ARG A 117 0.71 -22.71 -4.18
N ASP A 118 0.90 -23.45 -5.28
CA ASP A 118 1.74 -23.18 -6.44
C ASP A 118 1.26 -22.07 -7.39
N GLY A 119 2.23 -21.34 -7.96
CA GLY A 119 2.37 -21.07 -9.41
C GLY A 119 1.43 -20.06 -10.10
N ASP A 120 0.21 -19.85 -9.61
CA ASP A 120 -0.82 -19.04 -10.29
C ASP A 120 -1.03 -17.66 -9.63
N GLY A 121 0.04 -17.07 -9.08
CA GLY A 121 0.00 -15.68 -8.60
C GLY A 121 -0.22 -14.70 -9.77
N PRO A 122 -0.83 -13.52 -9.51
CA PRO A 122 -1.00 -12.49 -10.53
C PRO A 122 0.35 -12.13 -11.18
N ASP A 123 0.36 -11.85 -12.49
CA ASP A 123 1.56 -11.34 -13.16
C ASP A 123 1.79 -9.86 -12.77
N PHE A 124 2.75 -9.64 -11.86
CA PHE A 124 3.06 -8.32 -11.30
C PHE A 124 3.92 -7.43 -12.22
N SER A 125 4.53 -8.00 -13.27
CA SER A 125 5.57 -7.35 -14.07
C SER A 125 5.09 -6.14 -14.88
N ALA A 126 3.94 -6.25 -15.57
CA ALA A 126 3.40 -5.18 -16.41
C ALA A 126 2.75 -4.02 -15.61
N TYR A 127 2.44 -4.23 -14.33
CA TYR A 127 1.56 -3.36 -13.54
C TYR A 127 2.27 -2.55 -12.45
N LEU A 128 3.44 -2.99 -11.97
CA LEU A 128 4.12 -2.38 -10.82
C LEU A 128 4.64 -0.96 -11.08
N LEU A 129 5.07 -0.68 -12.31
CA LEU A 129 5.69 0.60 -12.67
C LEU A 129 4.85 1.46 -13.65
N ALA A 130 3.71 0.95 -14.12
CA ALA A 130 2.85 1.64 -15.09
C ALA A 130 1.93 2.71 -14.46
N GLY A 131 1.90 2.82 -13.12
CA GLY A 131 1.08 3.79 -12.42
C GLY A 131 1.65 5.21 -12.47
N ASP A 132 0.78 6.21 -12.65
CA ASP A 132 1.20 7.61 -12.54
C ASP A 132 1.46 8.02 -11.09
N ALA A 133 2.11 9.18 -10.89
CA ALA A 133 2.44 9.69 -9.55
C ALA A 133 1.19 9.88 -8.67
N ARG A 134 0.03 10.09 -9.28
CA ARG A 134 -1.24 10.33 -8.59
C ARG A 134 -1.84 9.03 -8.07
N THR A 135 -1.83 7.97 -8.86
CA THR A 135 -2.25 6.61 -8.47
C THR A 135 -1.40 6.11 -7.31
N TYR A 136 -0.08 6.30 -7.41
CA TYR A 136 0.85 5.98 -6.32
C TYR A 136 0.49 6.71 -5.02
N HIS A 137 0.18 8.01 -5.09
CA HIS A 137 -0.21 8.79 -3.93
C HIS A 137 -1.42 8.18 -3.20
N TYR A 138 -2.47 7.80 -3.93
CA TYR A 138 -3.65 7.19 -3.33
C TYR A 138 -3.42 5.77 -2.82
N HIS A 139 -2.62 4.94 -3.51
CA HIS A 139 -2.22 3.63 -2.98
C HIS A 139 -1.47 3.77 -1.65
N ARG A 140 -0.58 4.76 -1.54
CA ARG A 140 0.15 5.05 -0.31
C ARG A 140 -0.78 5.47 0.82
N LEU A 141 -1.74 6.38 0.57
CA LEU A 141 -2.75 6.75 1.56
C LEU A 141 -3.60 5.55 1.99
N TYR A 142 -3.99 4.70 1.04
CA TYR A 142 -4.77 3.49 1.30
C TYR A 142 -3.99 2.49 2.16
N ARG A 143 -2.71 2.24 1.86
CA ARG A 143 -1.83 1.41 2.70
C ARG A 143 -1.71 1.96 4.12
N SER A 144 -1.54 3.28 4.28
CA SER A 144 -1.53 3.91 5.61
C SER A 144 -2.84 3.70 6.36
N ALA A 145 -3.99 3.79 5.68
CA ALA A 145 -5.29 3.49 6.28
C ALA A 145 -5.34 2.01 6.72
N LEU A 146 -4.87 1.07 5.91
CA LEU A 146 -4.85 -0.36 6.26
C LEU A 146 -3.96 -0.69 7.47
N GLY A 147 -2.84 0.02 7.64
CA GLY A 147 -1.96 -0.12 8.80
C GLY A 147 -2.55 0.44 10.11
N THR A 148 -3.68 1.15 10.06
CA THR A 148 -4.33 1.70 11.24
C THR A 148 -5.17 0.62 11.94
N THR A 149 -4.85 0.33 13.21
CA THR A 149 -5.50 -0.73 14.00
C THR A 149 -6.87 -0.33 14.54
N ASP A 150 -7.06 0.95 14.85
CA ASP A 150 -8.33 1.49 15.34
C ASP A 150 -9.37 1.64 14.20
N PRO A 151 -10.53 0.95 14.27
CA PRO A 151 -11.54 0.99 13.21
C PRO A 151 -12.07 2.39 12.90
N VAL A 152 -12.20 3.25 13.90
CA VAL A 152 -12.71 4.61 13.75
C VAL A 152 -11.71 5.46 12.97
N SER A 153 -10.45 5.44 13.36
CA SER A 153 -9.36 6.14 12.68
C SER A 153 -9.17 5.64 11.25
N GLN A 154 -9.25 4.32 11.04
CA GLN A 154 -9.18 3.74 9.70
C GLN A 154 -10.35 4.19 8.81
N HIS A 155 -11.57 4.20 9.35
CA HIS A 155 -12.73 4.75 8.63
C HIS A 155 -12.52 6.23 8.26
N MET A 156 -11.98 7.04 9.17
CA MET A 156 -11.69 8.45 8.88
C MET A 156 -10.64 8.63 7.79
N PHE A 157 -9.57 7.81 7.79
CA PHE A 157 -8.58 7.85 6.71
C PHE A 157 -9.15 7.43 5.37
N LEU A 158 -9.94 6.36 5.32
CA LEU A 158 -10.61 5.90 4.10
C LEU A 158 -11.58 6.98 3.57
N TYR A 159 -12.33 7.63 4.45
CA TYR A 159 -13.22 8.72 4.07
C TYR A 159 -12.45 9.95 3.54
N ALA A 160 -11.31 10.29 4.14
CA ALA A 160 -10.46 11.37 3.67
C ALA A 160 -9.90 11.11 2.25
N ILE A 161 -9.62 9.85 1.90
CA ILE A 161 -9.25 9.46 0.54
C ILE A 161 -10.40 9.76 -0.43
N LEU A 162 -11.63 9.35 -0.11
CA LEU A 162 -12.80 9.65 -0.95
C LEU A 162 -13.04 11.14 -1.12
N GLN A 163 -12.85 11.94 -0.06
CA GLN A 163 -12.90 13.40 -0.15
C GLN A 163 -11.87 13.94 -1.14
N ALA A 164 -10.62 13.48 -1.04
CA ALA A 164 -9.55 13.90 -1.96
C ALA A 164 -9.82 13.49 -3.41
N LEU A 165 -10.45 12.33 -3.64
CA LEU A 165 -10.87 11.88 -4.98
C LEU A 165 -12.05 12.69 -5.55
N ALA A 166 -12.94 13.15 -4.68
CA ALA A 166 -14.04 14.04 -5.05
C ALA A 166 -13.57 15.48 -5.37
N GLY A 167 -12.32 15.85 -5.02
CA GLY A 167 -11.73 17.17 -5.30
C GLY A 167 -11.95 18.17 -4.14
N GLU A 168 -12.33 19.41 -4.44
CA GLU A 168 -12.80 20.38 -3.42
C GLU A 168 -14.20 20.03 -2.87
N GLY A 169 -14.56 18.75 -2.98
CA GLY A 169 -15.94 18.35 -3.11
C GLY A 169 -16.73 18.47 -1.83
N THR A 170 -17.94 19.00 -1.99
CA THR A 170 -18.94 19.02 -0.94
C THR A 170 -19.31 17.60 -0.53
N ARG A 171 -19.95 17.43 0.64
CA ARG A 171 -20.47 16.14 1.10
C ARG A 171 -21.23 15.37 0.01
N GLN A 172 -22.01 16.08 -0.80
CA GLN A 172 -22.82 15.53 -1.88
C GLN A 172 -21.97 14.86 -2.97
N GLU A 173 -20.77 15.37 -3.23
CA GLU A 173 -19.86 14.81 -4.23
C GLU A 173 -19.23 13.51 -3.75
N VAL A 174 -18.89 13.41 -2.45
CA VAL A 174 -18.42 12.15 -1.86
C VAL A 174 -19.52 11.09 -1.88
N ASP A 175 -20.74 11.44 -1.48
CA ASP A 175 -21.89 10.54 -1.53
C ASP A 175 -22.22 10.10 -2.97
N ALA A 176 -21.97 10.97 -3.97
CA ALA A 176 -22.10 10.63 -5.38
C ALA A 176 -21.03 9.63 -5.84
N VAL A 177 -19.77 9.82 -5.43
CA VAL A 177 -18.68 8.85 -5.71
C VAL A 177 -19.02 7.49 -5.10
N ILE A 178 -19.42 7.45 -3.82
CA ILE A 178 -19.81 6.21 -3.14
C ILE A 178 -20.98 5.56 -3.88
N SER A 179 -22.02 6.32 -4.23
CA SER A 179 -23.20 5.79 -4.92
C SER A 179 -22.91 5.28 -6.34
N GLN A 180 -21.90 5.81 -7.03
CA GLN A 180 -21.47 5.30 -8.33
C GLN A 180 -20.75 3.95 -8.19
N VAL A 181 -20.02 3.76 -7.10
CA VAL A 181 -19.25 2.54 -6.81
C VAL A 181 -20.15 1.45 -6.23
N GLU A 182 -20.96 1.78 -5.24
CA GLU A 182 -21.89 0.89 -4.54
C GLU A 182 -23.30 1.49 -4.51
N PRO A 183 -24.12 1.26 -5.55
CA PRO A 183 -25.48 1.79 -5.62
C PRO A 183 -26.41 1.28 -4.51
N SER A 184 -26.09 0.14 -3.90
CA SER A 184 -26.86 -0.51 -2.83
C SER A 184 -26.55 0.02 -1.42
N VAL A 185 -25.61 0.96 -1.29
CA VAL A 185 -25.24 1.51 0.02
C VAL A 185 -26.48 2.11 0.72
N PRO A 186 -26.74 1.80 2.01
CA PRO A 186 -27.85 2.40 2.72
C PRO A 186 -27.77 3.93 2.74
N ARG A 187 -28.92 4.58 2.58
CA ARG A 187 -29.05 6.05 2.60
C ARG A 187 -29.94 6.51 3.73
N TYR A 188 -29.58 7.66 4.29
CA TYR A 188 -30.25 8.26 5.46
C TYR A 188 -30.57 9.71 5.16
N ARG A 189 -31.73 10.19 5.62
CA ARG A 189 -32.07 11.62 5.54
C ARG A 189 -31.30 12.37 6.62
N SER A 190 -30.43 13.29 6.20
CA SER A 190 -29.84 14.27 7.10
C SER A 190 -30.84 15.42 7.28
N GLY A 191 -31.01 15.91 8.50
CA GLY A 191 -32.06 16.87 8.89
C GLY A 191 -31.95 18.28 8.29
N GLY A 192 -31.84 18.39 6.97
CA GLY A 192 -31.74 19.63 6.19
C GLY A 192 -30.86 19.50 4.93
N ASP A 193 -29.84 18.64 4.96
CA ASP A 193 -28.74 18.60 3.97
C ASP A 193 -28.87 17.50 2.89
N GLY A 194 -30.07 16.94 2.71
CA GLY A 194 -30.33 15.86 1.77
C GLY A 194 -29.97 14.46 2.29
N GLU A 195 -29.91 13.48 1.39
CA GLU A 195 -29.56 12.10 1.73
C GLU A 195 -28.04 11.95 1.87
N GLU A 196 -27.58 11.19 2.87
CA GLU A 196 -26.20 10.71 3.01
C GLU A 196 -26.12 9.20 2.91
N THR A 197 -24.99 8.70 2.44
CA THR A 197 -24.65 7.27 2.53
C THR A 197 -24.32 6.88 3.97
N LEU A 198 -24.37 5.58 4.26
CA LEU A 198 -23.97 5.00 5.54
C LEU A 198 -22.61 5.55 6.03
N TYR A 199 -21.60 5.57 5.16
CA TYR A 199 -20.25 5.98 5.52
C TYR A 199 -20.16 7.47 5.89
N THR A 200 -20.87 8.31 5.15
CA THR A 200 -20.98 9.75 5.44
C THR A 200 -21.69 10.01 6.76
N ARG A 201 -22.80 9.30 7.04
CA ARG A 201 -23.49 9.36 8.34
C ARG A 201 -22.54 9.02 9.49
N LEU A 202 -21.84 7.89 9.39
CA LEU A 202 -20.91 7.44 10.43
C LEU A 202 -19.77 8.44 10.67
N ARG A 203 -19.23 9.06 9.61
CA ARG A 203 -18.24 10.15 9.72
C ARG A 203 -18.82 11.38 10.42
N ASN A 204 -20.07 11.71 10.13
CA ASN A 204 -20.75 12.85 10.75
C ASN A 204 -21.04 12.59 12.23
N GLU A 205 -21.41 11.38 12.62
CA GLU A 205 -21.58 11.00 14.03
C GLU A 205 -20.28 11.09 14.83
N ILE A 206 -19.14 10.71 14.24
CA ILE A 206 -17.82 10.88 14.87
C ILE A 206 -17.50 12.36 15.08
N THR A 207 -17.70 13.18 14.04
CA THR A 207 -17.25 14.59 14.04
C THR A 207 -18.23 15.55 14.70
N ARG A 208 -19.50 15.18 14.77
CA ARG A 208 -20.59 15.91 15.40
C ARG A 208 -21.43 14.94 16.23
N PRO A 209 -20.95 14.53 17.41
CA PRO A 209 -21.71 13.64 18.27
C PRO A 209 -23.05 14.28 18.62
N SER A 210 -24.15 13.77 18.07
CA SER A 210 -25.49 14.21 18.45
C SER A 210 -25.77 13.77 19.88
N GLN A 211 -26.45 14.62 20.66
CA GLN A 211 -26.89 14.28 22.02
C GLN A 211 -27.73 13.00 21.99
N GLY A 212 -27.16 11.88 22.43
CA GLY A 212 -27.83 10.58 22.55
C GLY A 212 -27.27 9.44 21.69
N VAL A 213 -26.36 9.70 20.74
CA VAL A 213 -25.63 8.62 20.06
C VAL A 213 -24.39 8.27 20.87
N LEU A 214 -24.31 7.04 21.36
CA LEU A 214 -23.16 6.55 22.11
C LEU A 214 -22.00 6.34 21.14
N ALA A 215 -20.83 6.92 21.43
CA ALA A 215 -19.63 6.73 20.61
C ALA A 215 -19.30 5.24 20.39
N GLU A 216 -19.64 4.38 21.36
CA GLU A 216 -19.50 2.93 21.28
C GLU A 216 -20.40 2.27 20.21
N THR A 217 -21.62 2.78 19.99
CA THR A 217 -22.52 2.24 18.97
C THR A 217 -22.02 2.56 17.57
N THR A 218 -21.56 3.79 17.34
CA THR A 218 -20.97 4.21 16.06
C THR A 218 -19.69 3.43 15.76
N GLY A 219 -18.80 3.26 16.75
CA GLY A 219 -17.57 2.45 16.57
C GLY A 219 -17.86 0.98 16.23
N THR A 220 -18.89 0.40 16.84
CA THR A 220 -19.34 -0.98 16.52
C THR A 220 -19.88 -1.09 15.10
N GLU A 221 -20.67 -0.10 14.66
CA GLU A 221 -21.22 -0.08 13.31
C GLU A 221 -20.13 0.11 12.26
N ILE A 222 -19.18 1.02 12.50
CA ILE A 222 -17.98 1.19 11.67
C ILE A 222 -17.25 -0.13 11.52
N LYS A 223 -16.95 -0.81 12.63
CA LYS A 223 -16.24 -2.09 12.59
C LYS A 223 -16.95 -3.14 11.73
N ARG A 224 -18.29 -3.14 11.70
CA ARG A 224 -19.09 -4.07 10.88
C ARG A 224 -19.04 -3.73 9.40
N CYS A 225 -19.04 -2.44 9.03
CA CYS A 225 -19.06 -2.04 7.63
C CYS A 225 -17.67 -1.78 7.02
N LEU A 226 -16.60 -1.80 7.82
CA LEU A 226 -15.25 -1.38 7.42
C LEU A 226 -14.69 -2.20 6.25
N GLY A 227 -14.94 -3.51 6.22
CA GLY A 227 -14.53 -4.38 5.12
C GLY A 227 -15.16 -3.96 3.80
N ALA A 228 -16.47 -3.71 3.78
CA ALA A 228 -17.16 -3.20 2.60
C ALA A 228 -16.66 -1.80 2.21
N PHE A 229 -16.44 -0.93 3.21
CA PHE A 229 -15.95 0.42 2.94
C PHE A 229 -14.57 0.45 2.29
N ARG A 230 -13.65 -0.42 2.72
CA ARG A 230 -12.33 -0.60 2.09
C ARG A 230 -12.46 -0.90 0.59
N LEU A 231 -13.34 -1.83 0.22
CA LEU A 231 -13.59 -2.18 -1.18
C LEU A 231 -14.18 -1.00 -1.98
N VAL A 232 -15.08 -0.21 -1.38
CA VAL A 232 -15.61 1.00 -2.00
C VAL A 232 -14.51 2.01 -2.29
N VAL A 233 -13.61 2.26 -1.33
CA VAL A 233 -12.48 3.19 -1.52
C VAL A 233 -11.51 2.65 -2.57
N GLN A 234 -11.20 1.35 -2.53
CA GLN A 234 -10.33 0.71 -3.52
C GLN A 234 -10.89 0.88 -4.94
N GLU A 235 -12.17 0.55 -5.16
CA GLU A 235 -12.82 0.72 -6.46
C GLU A 235 -12.91 2.19 -6.90
N ALA A 236 -13.12 3.12 -5.96
CA ALA A 236 -13.10 4.56 -6.25
C ALA A 236 -11.72 5.02 -6.76
N ILE A 237 -10.63 4.54 -6.14
CA ILE A 237 -9.25 4.79 -6.59
C ILE A 237 -9.02 4.20 -7.99
N ALA A 238 -9.44 2.96 -8.23
CA ALA A 238 -9.28 2.28 -9.53
C ALA A 238 -9.94 3.06 -10.67
N ARG A 239 -11.19 3.52 -10.47
CA ARG A 239 -11.92 4.32 -11.45
C ARG A 239 -11.30 5.68 -11.70
N PHE A 240 -10.69 6.26 -10.67
CA PHE A 240 -10.00 7.53 -10.78
C PHE A 240 -8.69 7.40 -11.56
N ALA A 241 -7.93 6.31 -11.35
CA ALA A 241 -6.71 6.03 -12.10
C ALA A 241 -6.95 5.69 -13.58
N GLY A 242 -8.16 5.23 -13.93
CA GLY A 242 -8.57 4.97 -15.32
C GLY A 242 -9.12 6.18 -16.09
N ARG A 243 -9.16 7.37 -15.48
CA ARG A 243 -9.60 8.63 -16.11
C ARG A 243 -8.42 9.49 -16.54
#